data_AF-A0A7K2E2K3-F1
#
_entry.id   AF-A0A7K2E2K3-F1
#
_cell.length_a   1.000
_cell.length_b   1.000
_cell.length_c   1.000
_cell.angle_alpha   90.00
_cell.angle_beta   90.00
_cell.angle_gamma   90.00
#
_symmetry.space_group_name_H-M   'P 1'
#
loop_
_entity.id
_entity.type
_entity.pdbx_description
1 polymer ?
#
loop_
_entity_poly.entity_id
_entity_poly.type
_entity_poly.pdbx_seq_one_letter_code
_entity_poly.pdbx_strand_id
1 'polypeptide(L)' 'MTDTADTSVVDFHFDVLCPWAYQTSKWIRDVRAQNGLEVNWRFFSLEEINLFEGKKHPWER' A
#
# COMPACT_ATOMS: atom_id res chain seq x y z
N MET A 1 -15.90 16.63 -28.36
CA MET A 1 -16.40 15.99 -27.13
C MET A 1 -15.25 15.17 -26.60
N THR A 2 -14.62 15.60 -25.50
CA THR A 2 -13.56 14.86 -24.82
C THR A 2 -14.22 13.77 -23.99
N ASP A 3 -14.01 12.52 -24.39
CA ASP A 3 -14.33 11.33 -23.61
C ASP A 3 -13.40 11.32 -22.40
N THR A 4 -13.93 11.55 -21.21
CA THR A 4 -13.15 11.42 -19.97
C THR A 4 -13.00 9.93 -19.72
N ALA A 5 -11.92 9.33 -20.22
CA ALA A 5 -11.61 7.94 -19.93
C ALA A 5 -11.56 7.75 -18.40
N ASP A 6 -12.41 6.87 -17.86
CA ASP A 6 -12.44 6.57 -16.43
C ASP A 6 -11.08 5.98 -16.02
N THR A 7 -10.29 6.78 -15.31
CA THR A 7 -9.00 6.35 -14.79
C THR A 7 -9.23 5.33 -13.68
N SER A 8 -8.65 4.15 -13.81
CA SER A 8 -8.77 3.11 -12.79
C SER A 8 -7.91 3.44 -11.58
N VAL A 9 -8.55 3.49 -10.41
CA VAL A 9 -7.94 3.86 -9.12
C VAL A 9 -7.70 2.61 -8.26
N VAL A 10 -6.52 2.50 -7.67
CA VAL A 10 -6.13 1.39 -6.78
C VAL A 10 -5.69 1.93 -5.41
N ASP A 11 -6.31 1.47 -4.33
CA ASP A 11 -5.83 1.70 -2.96
C ASP A 11 -4.75 0.67 -2.59
N PHE A 12 -3.53 1.15 -2.43
CA PHE A 12 -2.35 0.34 -2.13
C PHE A 12 -1.98 0.46 -0.65
N HIS A 13 -2.19 -0.62 0.12
CA HIS A 13 -1.85 -0.66 1.54
C HIS A 13 -0.38 -1.06 1.74
N PHE A 14 0.38 -0.20 2.42
CA PHE A 14 1.83 -0.34 2.54
C PHE A 14 2.32 -0.27 3.99
N ASP A 15 3.12 -1.26 4.36
CA ASP A 15 3.92 -1.29 5.58
C ASP A 15 5.40 -1.35 5.20
N VAL A 16 6.21 -0.42 5.72
CA VAL A 16 7.65 -0.30 5.47
C VAL A 16 8.44 -1.50 5.98
N LEU A 17 7.93 -2.22 6.98
CA LEU A 17 8.59 -3.39 7.56
C LEU A 17 8.27 -4.67 6.78
N CYS A 18 7.27 -4.65 5.90
CA CYS A 18 6.86 -5.81 5.12
C CYS A 18 7.71 -5.96 3.86
N PRO A 19 8.55 -7.01 3.73
CA PRO A 19 9.38 -7.19 2.53
C PRO A 19 8.53 -7.40 1.26
N TRP A 20 7.36 -8.01 1.39
CA TRP A 20 6.43 -8.23 0.30
C TRP A 20 5.78 -6.93 -0.16
N ALA A 21 5.32 -6.09 0.76
CA ALA A 21 4.76 -4.78 0.42
C ALA A 21 5.82 -3.92 -0.30
N TYR A 22 7.09 -3.98 0.12
CA TYR A 22 8.19 -3.31 -0.57
C TYR A 22 8.38 -3.80 -2.02
N GLN A 23 8.47 -5.12 -2.25
CA GLN A 23 8.60 -5.63 -3.62
C GLN A 23 7.40 -5.22 -4.50
N THR A 24 6.19 -5.38 -3.98
CA THR A 24 4.95 -5.00 -4.69
C THR A 24 4.89 -3.49 -4.96
N SER A 25 5.41 -2.64 -4.05
CA SER A 25 5.46 -1.19 -4.25
C SER A 25 6.30 -0.78 -5.46
N LYS A 26 7.36 -1.54 -5.79
CA LYS A 26 8.15 -1.31 -7.00
C LYS A 26 7.36 -1.72 -8.23
N TRP A 27 6.77 -2.92 -8.19
CA TRP A 27 5.95 -3.44 -9.29
C TRP A 27 4.77 -2.53 -9.64
N ILE A 28 3.99 -2.07 -8.65
CA ILE A 28 2.80 -1.24 -8.91
C ILE A 28 3.15 0.11 -9.54
N ARG A 29 4.37 0.64 -9.31
CA ARG A 29 4.86 1.85 -9.97
C ARG A 29 5.07 1.64 -11.46
N ASP A 30 5.59 0.48 -11.86
CA ASP A 30 5.78 0.13 -13.26
C ASP A 30 4.43 -0.14 -13.95
N VAL A 31 3.52 -0.84 -13.27
CA VAL A 31 2.15 -1.08 -13.76
C VAL A 31 1.41 0.24 -13.96
N ARG A 32 1.54 1.19 -13.02
CA ARG A 32 0.96 2.54 -13.12
C ARG A 32 1.43 3.25 -14.39
N ALA A 33 2.74 3.19 -14.67
CA ALA A 33 3.33 3.84 -15.84
C ALA A 33 2.85 3.22 -17.17
N GLN A 34 2.60 1.90 -17.19
CA GLN A 34 2.19 1.18 -18.39
C GLN A 34 0.68 1.28 -18.68
N ASN A 35 -0.15 1.43 -17.65
CA ASN A 35 -1.60 1.30 -17.78
C ASN A 35 -2.38 2.59 -17.46
N GLY A 36 -1.70 3.68 -17.11
CA GLY A 36 -2.36 4.95 -16.79
C GLY A 36 -3.26 4.87 -15.55
N LEU A 37 -2.82 4.15 -14.52
CA LEU A 37 -3.57 3.99 -13.26
C LEU A 37 -3.33 5.16 -12.30
N GLU A 38 -4.26 5.38 -11.39
CA GLU A 38 -4.04 6.18 -10.19
C GLU A 38 -3.82 5.27 -8.97
N VAL A 39 -2.79 5.56 -8.17
CA VAL A 39 -2.45 4.77 -6.98
C VAL A 39 -2.59 5.64 -5.74
N ASN A 40 -3.52 5.26 -4.87
CA ASN A 40 -3.72 5.85 -3.56
C ASN A 40 -2.93 5.07 -2.52
N TRP A 41 -1.95 5.72 -1.88
CA TRP A 41 -1.12 5.07 -0.87
C TRP A 41 -1.82 5.10 0.50
N ARG A 42 -1.97 3.94 1.12
CA ARG A 42 -2.56 3.76 2.45
C ARG A 42 -1.51 3.15 3.37
N PHE A 43 -0.95 3.94 4.28
CA PHE A 43 0.04 3.41 5.22
C PHE A 43 -0.64 2.70 6.37
N PHE A 44 -0.13 1.52 6.73
CA PHE A 44 -0.59 0.74 7.87
C PHE A 44 0.57 0.01 8.53
N SER A 45 0.32 -0.57 9.70
CA SER A 45 1.30 -1.40 10.42
C SER A 45 0.78 -2.82 10.56
N LEU A 46 1.53 -3.79 10.06
CA LEU A 46 1.29 -5.21 10.29
C LEU A 46 1.39 -5.54 11.78
N GLU A 47 2.29 -4.89 12.51
CA GLU A 47 2.46 -5.16 13.93
C GLU A 47 1.25 -4.70 14.75
N GLU A 48 0.65 -3.57 14.38
CA GLU A 48 -0.57 -3.07 15.03
C GLU A 48 -1.78 -3.95 14.70
N ILE A 49 -2.02 -4.28 13.42
CA ILE A 49 -3.19 -5.09 13.07
C ILE A 49 -3.11 -6.54 13.57
N ASN A 50 -1.89 -7.03 13.84
CA ASN A 50 -1.64 -8.36 14.39
C ASN A 50 -1.27 -8.30 15.89
N LEU A 51 -1.57 -7.20 16.58
CA LEU A 51 -1.33 -7.08 18.01
C LEU A 51 -2.30 -7.99 18.78
N PHE A 52 -1.75 -8.78 19.69
CA PHE A 52 -2.53 -9.61 20.60
C PHE A 52 -2.63 -8.95 21.97
N GLU A 53 -3.75 -9.15 22.66
CA GLU A 53 -3.96 -8.65 24.01
C GLU A 53 -2.82 -9.12 24.94
N GLY A 54 -2.24 -8.18 25.69
CA GLY A 54 -1.11 -8.43 26.59
C GLY A 54 0.28 -8.41 25.92
N LYS A 55 0.39 -8.27 24.60
CA LYS A 55 1.67 -8.05 23.93
C LYS A 55 2.03 -6.56 24.00
N LYS A 56 3.26 -6.25 24.42
CA LYS A 56 3.79 -4.89 24.42
C LYS A 56 3.90 -4.35 23.01
N HIS A 57 3.60 -3.06 22.86
CA HIS A 57 3.82 -2.36 21.60
C HIS A 57 5.32 -2.19 21.31
N PRO A 58 5.68 -1.93 20.05
CA PRO A 58 7.09 -1.82 19.63
C PRO A 58 7.84 -0.69 20.31
N TRP A 59 7.14 0.41 20.62
CA TRP A 59 7.69 1.58 21.29
C TRP A 59 7.82 1.40 22.82
N GLU A 60 7.32 0.29 23.36
CA GLU A 60 7.44 -0.08 24.77
C GLU A 60 8.52 -1.15 25.02
N ARG A 61 9.22 -1.58 23.96
CA ARG A 61 10.33 -2.53 23.99
C ARG A 61 11.67 -1.84 24.19
#